data_AF-A0A428GX92-F1
#
_entry.id   AF-A0A428GX92-F1
#
_cell.length_a   1.000
_cell.length_b   1.000
_cell.length_c   1.000
_cell.angle_alpha   90.00
_cell.angle_beta   90.00
_cell.angle_gamma   90.00
#
_symmetry.space_group_name_H-M   'P 1'
#
loop_
_entity.id
_entity.type
_entity.pdbx_description
1 polymer ?
#
loop_
_entity_poly.entity_id
_entity_poly.type
_entity_poly.pdbx_seq_one_letter_code
_entity_poly.pdbx_strand_id
1 'polypeptide(L)'
;MNETAYILVVLSLVILFLYNKREKVKLQILLQQELLKSDHFRQELQGKMTTSENQNDLIAYVNKNYRLGILYSKELVETIAGEQANQ
;
A
#
# COMPACT_ATOMS: atom_id res chain seq x y z
N MET A 1 43.35 -6.37 -0.50
CA MET A 1 42.05 -6.06 0.15
C MET A 1 41.57 -7.32 0.85
N ASN A 2 41.21 -7.24 2.12
CA ASN A 2 40.92 -8.41 2.95
C ASN A 2 39.54 -9.01 2.62
N GLU A 3 39.47 -10.24 2.12
CA GLU A 3 38.22 -10.93 1.71
C GLU A 3 37.18 -10.95 2.84
N THR A 4 37.64 -11.07 4.10
CA THR A 4 36.78 -11.01 5.28
C THR A 4 36.04 -9.68 5.41
N ALA A 5 36.69 -8.55 5.08
CA ALA A 5 36.04 -7.24 5.12
C ALA A 5 34.95 -7.10 4.06
N TYR A 6 35.15 -7.69 2.88
CA TYR A 6 34.15 -7.73 1.83
C TYR A 6 32.92 -8.53 2.25
N ILE A 7 33.12 -9.71 2.86
CA ILE A 7 32.03 -10.54 3.38
C ILE A 7 31.20 -9.78 4.42
N LEU A 8 31.85 -9.06 5.34
CA LEU A 8 31.16 -8.25 6.34
C LEU A 8 30.34 -7.11 5.72
N VAL A 9 30.89 -6.40 4.73
CA VAL A 9 30.17 -5.33 4.03
C VAL A 9 28.94 -5.88 3.30
N VAL A 10 29.09 -7.00 2.59
CA VAL A 10 27.96 -7.65 1.90
C VAL A 10 26.90 -8.09 2.92
N LEU A 11 27.30 -8.66 4.06
CA LEU A 11 26.37 -9.07 5.10
C LEU A 11 25.60 -7.87 5.69
N SER A 12 26.28 -6.76 5.97
CA SER A 12 25.65 -5.52 6.43
C SER A 12 24.66 -4.96 5.41
N LEU A 13 25.01 -4.98 4.12
CA LEU A 13 24.11 -4.52 3.04
C LEU A 13 22.86 -5.40 2.93
N VAL A 14 22.99 -6.72 3.08
CA VAL A 14 21.85 -7.64 3.08
C VAL A 14 20.92 -7.35 4.27
N ILE A 15 21.47 -7.14 5.47
CA ILE A 15 20.68 -6.79 6.66
C ILE A 15 19.96 -5.45 6.45
N LEU A 16 20.66 -4.43 5.95
CA LEU A 16 20.08 -3.11 5.66
C LEU A 16 18.97 -3.21 4.61
N PHE A 17 19.16 -4.02 3.57
CA PHE A 17 18.16 -4.26 2.52
C PHE A 17 16.90 -4.92 3.09
N LEU A 18 17.05 -5.95 3.93
CA LEU A 18 15.93 -6.62 4.58
C LEU A 18 15.17 -5.68 5.52
N TYR A 19 15.88 -4.85 6.28
CA TYR A 19 15.26 -3.85 7.15
C TYR A 19 14.47 -2.81 6.35
N ASN A 20 15.07 -2.24 5.31
CA ASN A 20 14.42 -1.27 4.42
C ASN A 20 13.16 -1.86 3.76
N LYS A 21 13.21 -3.12 3.34
CA LYS A 21 12.05 -3.82 2.78
C LYS A 21 10.92 -3.94 3.80
N ARG A 22 11.22 -4.30 5.05
CA ARG A 22 10.22 -4.44 6.12
C ARG A 22 9.59 -3.09 6.49
N GLU A 23 10.40 -2.05 6.63
CA GLU A 23 9.95 -0.68 6.92
C GLU A 23 8.96 -0.18 5.86
N LYS A 24 9.30 -0.32 4.57
CA LYS A 24 8.42 0.09 3.47
C LYS A 24 7.06 -0.60 3.51
N VAL A 25 7.03 -1.90 3.80
CA VAL A 25 5.77 -2.65 3.93
C VAL A 25 4.96 -2.18 5.12
N LYS A 26 5.58 -1.96 6.29
CA LYS A 26 4.88 -1.43 7.47
C LYS A 26 4.30 -0.04 7.21
N LEU A 27 5.04 0.83 6.54
CA LEU A 27 4.59 2.17 6.15
C LEU A 27 3.37 2.11 5.22
N GLN A 28 3.35 1.18 4.25
CA GLN A 28 2.20 0.98 3.38
C GLN A 28 0.96 0.52 4.16
N ILE A 29 1.12 -0.43 5.08
CA ILE A 29 0.02 -0.91 5.94
C ILE A 29 -0.51 0.21 6.84
N LEU A 30 0.38 0.99 7.45
CA LEU A 30 -0.02 2.13 8.30
C LEU A 30 -0.78 3.18 7.50
N LEU A 31 -0.29 3.54 6.31
CA LEU A 31 -0.97 4.49 5.43
C LEU A 31 -2.34 3.95 4.99
N GLN A 32 -2.44 2.66 4.67
CA GLN A 32 -3.71 2.00 4.36
C GLN A 32 -4.71 2.13 5.52
N GLN A 33 -4.26 1.86 6.75
CA GLN A 33 -5.11 1.97 7.94
C GLN A 33 -5.54 3.41 8.22
N GLU A 34 -4.66 4.40 8.02
CA GLU A 34 -5.04 5.81 8.12
C GLU A 34 -6.07 6.22 7.08
N LEU A 35 -5.92 5.74 5.83
CA LEU A 35 -6.87 6.00 4.76
C LEU A 35 -8.23 5.36 5.04
N LEU A 36 -8.27 4.12 5.56
CA LEU A 36 -9.53 3.48 5.98
C LEU A 36 -10.22 4.24 7.12
N LYS A 37 -9.47 4.90 7.99
CA LYS A 37 -10.04 5.73 9.07
C LYS A 37 -10.46 7.12 8.61
N SER A 38 -10.01 7.57 7.43
CA SER A 38 -10.28 8.90 6.93
C SER A 38 -11.62 8.96 6.20
N ASP A 39 -12.59 9.69 6.77
CA ASP A 39 -13.90 9.89 6.14
C ASP A 39 -13.81 10.60 4.79
N HIS A 40 -12.86 11.53 4.62
CA HIS A 40 -12.63 12.22 3.35
C HIS A 40 -12.23 11.24 2.25
N PHE A 41 -11.27 10.35 2.52
CA PHE A 41 -10.84 9.34 1.56
C PHE A 41 -11.99 8.38 1.21
N ARG A 42 -12.75 7.94 2.21
CA ARG A 42 -13.91 7.05 1.99
C ARG A 42 -14.94 7.70 1.10
N GLN A 43 -15.34 8.94 1.37
CA GLN A 43 -16.30 9.68 0.54
C GLN A 43 -15.79 9.89 -0.90
N GLU A 44 -14.52 10.24 -1.06
CA GLU A 44 -13.90 10.42 -2.37
C GLU A 44 -13.87 9.11 -3.18
N LEU A 45 -13.47 8.00 -2.54
CA LEU A 45 -13.42 6.70 -3.18
C LEU A 45 -14.82 6.17 -3.51
N GLN A 46 -15.79 6.36 -2.62
CA GLN A 46 -17.19 6.00 -2.84
C GLN A 46 -17.79 6.79 -4.01
N GLY A 47 -17.57 8.10 -4.08
CA GLY A 47 -18.02 8.92 -5.22
C GLY A 47 -17.41 8.47 -6.54
N LYS A 48 -16.12 8.09 -6.52
CA LYS A 48 -15.46 7.48 -7.69
C LYS A 48 -15.99 6.09 -8.00
N MET A 49 -16.35 5.29 -7.01
CA MET A 49 -16.93 3.95 -7.19
C MET A 49 -18.32 4.01 -7.83
N THR A 50 -19.11 5.04 -7.51
CA THR A 50 -20.38 5.31 -8.20
C THR A 50 -20.18 5.76 -9.65
N THR A 51 -19.06 6.44 -9.95
CA THR A 51 -18.76 6.96 -11.29
C THR A 51 -17.99 5.96 -12.17
N SER A 52 -17.22 5.06 -11.56
CA SER A 52 -16.33 4.12 -12.21
C SER A 52 -16.97 2.74 -12.27
N GLU A 53 -17.28 2.27 -13.48
CA GLU A 53 -17.84 0.93 -13.69
C GLU A 53 -16.83 -0.19 -13.40
N ASN A 54 -15.53 0.13 -13.42
CA ASN A 54 -14.45 -0.84 -13.30
C ASN A 54 -13.68 -0.70 -11.98
N GLN A 55 -13.61 -1.80 -11.23
CA GLN A 55 -12.80 -1.88 -10.00
C GLN A 55 -11.31 -1.70 -10.26
N ASN A 56 -10.79 -2.16 -11.40
CA ASN A 56 -9.36 -2.04 -11.70
C ASN A 56 -8.93 -0.57 -11.86
N ASP A 57 -9.84 0.28 -12.33
CA ASP A 57 -9.57 1.71 -12.48
C ASP A 57 -9.56 2.42 -11.11
N LEU A 58 -10.40 1.97 -10.17
CA LEU A 58 -10.37 2.43 -8.78
C LEU A 58 -9.07 2.01 -8.08
N ILE A 59 -8.63 0.76 -8.30
CA ILE A 59 -7.36 0.25 -7.77
C ILE A 59 -6.18 1.04 -8.34
N ALA A 60 -6.20 1.30 -9.65
CA ALA A 60 -5.18 2.12 -10.31
C ALA A 60 -5.18 3.56 -9.78
N TYR A 61 -6.36 4.14 -9.53
CA TYR A 61 -6.51 5.46 -8.93
C TYR A 61 -5.89 5.52 -7.53
N VAL A 62 -6.27 4.61 -6.63
CA VAL A 62 -5.74 4.57 -5.27
C VAL A 62 -4.23 4.33 -5.28
N ASN A 63 -3.75 3.41 -6.12
CA ASN A 63 -2.32 3.14 -6.26
C ASN A 63 -1.55 4.35 -6.80
N LYS A 64 -2.13 5.12 -7.73
CA LYS A 64 -1.50 6.33 -8.28
C LYS A 64 -1.40 7.45 -7.24
N ASN A 65 -2.44 7.65 -6.44
CA ASN A 65 -2.49 8.74 -5.46
C ASN A 65 -1.72 8.43 -4.17
N TYR A 66 -1.77 7.17 -3.70
CA TYR A 66 -1.23 6.80 -2.39
C TYR A 66 -0.03 5.86 -2.44
N ARG A 67 0.34 5.35 -3.62
CA ARG A 67 1.54 4.51 -3.85
C ARG A 67 1.62 3.30 -2.91
N LEU A 68 0.47 2.80 -2.49
CA LEU A 68 0.35 1.67 -1.59
C LEU A 68 0.77 0.36 -2.26
N GLY A 69 0.77 0.31 -3.60
CA GLY A 69 0.91 -0.93 -4.35
C GLY A 69 -0.46 -1.55 -4.65
N ILE A 70 -0.49 -2.43 -5.64
CA ILE A 70 -1.74 -3.00 -6.18
C ILE A 70 -2.48 -3.81 -5.12
N LEU A 71 -1.75 -4.57 -4.29
CA LEU A 71 -2.35 -5.44 -3.27
C LEU A 71 -3.15 -4.63 -2.24
N TYR A 72 -2.53 -3.63 -1.62
CA TYR A 72 -3.18 -2.80 -0.60
C TYR A 72 -4.24 -1.87 -1.20
N SER A 73 -4.02 -1.38 -2.42
CA SER A 73 -5.04 -0.58 -3.12
C SER A 73 -6.28 -1.40 -3.45
N LYS A 74 -6.10 -2.68 -3.82
CA LYS A 74 -7.20 -3.64 -4.03
C LYS A 74 -7.95 -3.89 -2.73
N GLU A 75 -7.23 -4.20 -1.65
CA GLU A 75 -7.85 -4.45 -0.35
C GLU A 75 -8.66 -3.24 0.15
N LEU A 76 -8.18 -2.01 -0.08
CA LEU A 76 -8.94 -0.78 0.22
C LEU A 76 -10.25 -0.68 -0.55
N VAL A 77 -10.18 -0.88 -1.87
CA VAL A 77 -11.35 -0.79 -2.75
C VAL A 77 -12.36 -1.87 -2.38
N GLU A 78 -11.91 -3.10 -2.14
CA GLU A 78 -12.77 -4.22 -1.72
C GLU A 78 -13.40 -3.98 -0.35
N THR A 79 -12.64 -3.44 0.61
CA THR A 79 -13.15 -3.12 1.96
C THR A 79 -14.27 -2.09 1.88
N ILE A 80 -14.04 -0.99 1.16
CA ILE A 80 -15.03 0.09 1.03
C ILE A 80 -16.24 -0.36 0.19
N ALA A 81 -16.03 -1.16 -0.85
CA ALA A 81 -17.13 -1.74 -1.63
C ALA A 81 -17.99 -2.70 -0.79
N GLY A 82 -17.35 -3.54 0.03
CA GLY A 82 -18.04 -4.48 0.91
C GLY A 82 -18.84 -3.77 2.01
N GLU A 83 -18.34 -2.65 2.54
CA GLU A 83 -19.08 -1.81 3.47
C GLU A 83 -20.31 -1.15 2.82
N GLN A 84 -20.19 -0.67 1.57
CA GLN A 84 -21.33 -0.11 0.84
C GLN A 84 -22.42 -1.15 0.52
N ALA A 85 -22.05 -2.40 0.27
CA ALA A 85 -23.00 -3.47 0.00
C ALA A 85 -23.75 -3.97 1.24
N ASN A 86 -23.25 -3.67 2.45
CA ASN A 86 -23.84 -4.05 3.73
C ASN A 86 -24.65 -2.91 4.39
N GLN A 87 -24.73 -1.73 3.75
CA GLN A 87 -25.61 -0.62 4.12
C GLN A 87 -26.91 -0.66 3.34
#